data_AF-A0A7I8JR44-F1
#
_entry.id   AF-A0A7I8JR44-F1
#
_cell.length_a   1.000
_cell.length_b   1.000
_cell.length_c   1.000
_cell.angle_alpha   90.00
_cell.angle_beta   90.00
_cell.angle_gamma   90.00
#
_symmetry.space_group_name_H-M   'P 1'
#
loop_
_entity.id
_entity.type
_entity.pdbx_description
1 polymer ?
#
loop_
_entity_poly.entity_id
_entity_poly.type
_entity_poly.pdbx_seq_one_letter_code
_entity_poly.pdbx_strand_id
1 'polypeptide(L)'
;MAHDLAEKYQEVTNLIKHEKPQMHDMPRCCHENCLKPVIASKKRAINWLFLIGGTLGCCTIEQLKYFGKHTGSHRNGAKDRIVYLVYLGNCKQLEPEVLFKFDS
;
A
#
# COMPACT_ATOMS: atom_id res chain seq x y z
N MET A 1 -17.93 -17.48 -4.40
CA MET A 1 -18.25 -16.07 -4.68
C MET A 1 -17.10 -15.49 -5.49
N ALA A 2 -17.33 -15.16 -6.76
CA ALA A 2 -16.30 -14.52 -7.58
C ALA A 2 -16.21 -13.06 -7.14
N HIS A 3 -15.09 -12.68 -6.52
CA HIS A 3 -14.85 -11.27 -6.21
C HIS A 3 -14.57 -10.53 -7.51
N ASP A 4 -15.39 -9.52 -7.82
CA ASP A 4 -15.14 -8.67 -8.97
C ASP A 4 -13.88 -7.83 -8.70
N LEU A 5 -12.81 -8.14 -9.44
CA LEU A 5 -11.55 -7.41 -9.34
C LEU A 5 -11.71 -5.96 -9.77
N ALA A 6 -12.61 -5.65 -10.69
CA ALA A 6 -12.83 -4.29 -11.17
C ALA A 6 -13.48 -3.42 -10.09
N GLU A 7 -14.43 -3.97 -9.34
CA GLU A 7 -15.05 -3.27 -8.21
C GLU A 7 -14.03 -2.97 -7.11
N LYS A 8 -13.21 -3.96 -6.72
CA LYS A 8 -12.12 -3.75 -5.74
C LYS A 8 -11.06 -2.78 -6.24
N TYR A 9 -10.74 -2.84 -7.53
CA TYR A 9 -9.82 -1.91 -8.16
C TYR A 9 -10.36 -0.49 -8.08
N GLN A 10 -11.65 -0.31 -8.31
CA GLN A 10 -12.30 1.00 -8.25
C GLN A 10 -12.38 1.52 -6.82
N GLU A 11 -12.68 0.65 -5.85
CA GLU A 11 -12.65 0.95 -4.42
C GLU A 11 -11.27 1.44 -3.97
N VAL A 12 -10.21 0.69 -4.33
CA VAL A 12 -8.82 1.05 -4.05
C VAL A 12 -8.45 2.37 -4.72
N THR A 13 -8.81 2.56 -5.99
CA THR A 13 -8.57 3.80 -6.74
C THR A 13 -9.27 5.01 -6.11
N ASN A 14 -10.50 4.82 -5.61
CA ASN A 14 -11.25 5.87 -4.94
C ASN A 14 -10.65 6.20 -3.57
N LEU A 15 -10.21 5.20 -2.82
CA LEU A 15 -9.53 5.37 -1.54
C LEU A 15 -8.20 6.13 -1.72
N ILE A 16 -7.42 5.77 -2.75
CA ILE A 16 -6.21 6.48 -3.17
C ILE A 16 -6.48 7.97 -3.45
N LYS A 17 -7.56 8.26 -4.16
CA LYS A 17 -7.96 9.65 -4.50
C LYS A 17 -8.45 10.43 -3.28
N HIS A 18 -9.19 9.78 -2.38
CA HIS A 18 -9.82 10.42 -1.23
C HIS A 18 -8.86 10.64 -0.05
N GLU A 19 -7.92 9.72 0.18
CA GLU A 19 -6.94 9.84 1.27
C GLU A 19 -5.78 10.80 0.95
N LYS A 20 -5.66 11.30 -0.29
CA LYS A 20 -4.61 12.21 -0.77
C LYS A 20 -4.17 13.30 0.24
N PRO A 21 -5.04 14.00 0.98
CA PRO A 21 -4.61 15.00 1.97
C PRO A 21 -4.33 14.46 3.39
N GLN A 22 -4.70 13.21 3.71
CA GLN A 22 -4.51 12.58 5.03
C GLN A 22 -3.56 11.36 4.98
N MET A 23 -2.85 11.13 3.87
CA MET A 23 -1.96 9.99 3.69
C MET A 23 -0.77 9.91 4.68
N HIS A 24 -0.46 11.01 5.40
CA HIS A 24 0.44 10.97 6.55
C HIS A 24 -0.15 10.19 7.75
N ASP A 25 -1.48 10.14 7.84
CA ASP A 25 -2.29 9.47 8.86
C ASP A 25 -2.93 8.17 8.33
N MET A 26 -2.31 7.53 7.33
CA MET A 26 -2.75 6.28 6.69
C MET A 26 -3.34 5.30 7.71
N PRO A 27 -4.47 4.62 7.41
CA PRO A 27 -5.38 4.11 8.40
C PRO A 27 -4.63 3.35 9.48
N ARG A 28 -4.89 3.81 10.70
CA ARG A 28 -4.53 3.26 12.00
C ARG A 28 -5.04 1.82 12.20
N CYS A 29 -5.11 0.99 11.16
CA CYS A 29 -5.64 -0.38 11.10
C CYS A 29 -4.93 -1.39 12.00
N CYS A 30 -3.98 -0.95 12.83
CA CYS A 30 -3.27 -1.77 13.79
C CYS A 30 -3.53 -1.35 15.26
N HIS A 31 -4.58 -0.57 15.56
CA HIS A 31 -5.04 -0.34 16.94
C HIS A 31 -5.65 -1.60 17.57
N GLU A 32 -5.74 -1.62 18.89
CA GLU A 32 -6.10 -2.81 19.70
C GLU A 32 -7.47 -3.43 19.35
N ASN A 33 -8.37 -2.70 18.68
CA ASN A 33 -9.71 -3.17 18.32
C ASN A 33 -9.98 -3.26 16.80
N CYS A 34 -8.93 -3.24 15.96
CA CYS A 34 -9.08 -3.40 14.51
C CYS A 34 -8.75 -4.84 14.08
N LEU A 35 -9.47 -5.34 13.06
CA LEU A 35 -9.11 -6.59 12.38
C LEU A 35 -7.72 -6.45 11.77
N LYS A 36 -6.74 -7.19 12.32
CA LYS A 36 -5.38 -7.19 11.78
C LYS A 36 -5.30 -8.08 10.54
N PRO A 37 -4.71 -7.59 9.44
CA PRO A 37 -4.49 -8.40 8.26
C PRO A 37 -3.53 -9.55 8.57
N VAL A 38 -3.82 -10.74 8.04
CA VAL A 38 -2.87 -11.86 8.08
C VAL A 38 -1.79 -11.61 7.02
N ILE A 39 -0.61 -11.19 7.47
CA ILE A 39 0.53 -10.96 6.59
C ILE A 39 1.42 -12.21 6.57
N ALA A 40 1.69 -12.73 5.38
CA ALA A 40 2.55 -13.91 5.22
C ALA A 40 3.94 -13.69 5.82
N SER A 41 4.43 -14.68 6.57
CA SER A 41 5.78 -14.66 7.15
C SER A 41 6.87 -14.65 6.08
N LYS A 42 6.65 -15.39 4.97
CA LYS A 42 7.52 -15.38 3.79
C LYS A 42 7.24 -14.13 2.96
N LYS A 43 8.22 -13.21 2.89
CA LYS A 43 8.13 -11.92 2.17
C LYS A 43 7.73 -12.06 0.68
N ARG A 44 8.10 -13.18 0.04
CA ARG A 44 7.71 -13.53 -1.35
C ARG A 44 6.24 -13.91 -1.52
N ALA A 45 5.60 -14.38 -0.46
CA ALA A 45 4.20 -14.81 -0.47
C ALA A 45 3.24 -13.68 -0.07
N ILE A 46 3.77 -12.48 0.22
CA ILE A 46 2.94 -11.31 0.54
C ILE A 46 2.28 -10.82 -0.74
N ASN A 47 0.95 -10.70 -0.69
CA ASN A 47 0.19 -10.04 -1.75
C ASN A 47 0.21 -8.52 -1.53
N TRP A 48 1.16 -7.84 -2.18
CA TRP A 48 1.40 -6.41 -1.99
C TRP A 48 0.24 -5.52 -2.48
N LEU A 49 -0.47 -5.96 -3.52
CA LEU A 49 -1.62 -5.24 -4.09
C LEU A 49 -2.78 -5.14 -3.11
N PHE A 50 -3.05 -6.20 -2.35
CA PHE A 50 -4.13 -6.21 -1.36
C PHE A 50 -3.83 -5.33 -0.14
N LEU A 51 -2.57 -4.92 0.06
CA LEU A 51 -2.19 -4.08 1.20
C LEU A 51 -2.55 -2.60 1.03
N ILE A 52 -2.86 -2.17 -0.21
CA ILE A 52 -3.19 -0.78 -0.56
C ILE A 52 -4.50 -0.32 0.11
N GLY A 53 -5.38 -1.26 0.51
CA GLY A 53 -6.61 -0.99 1.27
C GLY A 53 -6.36 -0.59 2.73
N GLY A 54 -5.34 0.23 3.00
CA GLY A 54 -5.04 0.78 4.32
C GLY A 54 -4.30 -0.17 5.27
N THR A 55 -3.81 -1.33 4.82
CA THR A 55 -3.16 -2.34 5.69
C THR A 55 -1.63 -2.36 5.60
N LEU A 56 -1.03 -1.56 4.71
CA LEU A 56 0.41 -1.35 4.62
C LEU A 56 1.05 -0.94 5.96
N GLY A 57 0.32 -0.21 6.81
CA GLY A 57 0.78 0.22 8.13
C GLY A 57 1.10 -0.96 9.08
N CYS A 58 0.47 -2.11 8.88
CA CYS A 58 0.69 -3.31 9.69
C CYS A 58 1.90 -4.12 9.23
N CYS A 59 2.53 -3.80 8.10
CA CYS A 59 3.78 -4.43 7.68
C CYS A 59 4.95 -4.02 8.59
N THR A 60 5.89 -4.94 8.78
CA THR A 60 7.17 -4.61 9.42
C THR A 60 8.05 -3.80 8.47
N ILE A 61 9.00 -3.04 9.03
CA ILE A 61 9.96 -2.26 8.23
C ILE A 61 10.75 -3.17 7.27
N GLU A 62 11.07 -4.40 7.68
CA GLU A 62 11.78 -5.34 6.83
C GLU A 62 10.94 -5.87 5.65
N GLN A 63 9.64 -6.08 5.86
CA GLN A 63 8.72 -6.45 4.78
C GLN A 63 8.65 -5.30 3.78
N LEU A 64 8.47 -4.06 4.24
CA LEU A 64 8.40 -2.88 3.37
C LEU A 64 9.72 -2.66 2.59
N LYS A 65 10.88 -2.82 3.23
CA LYS A 65 12.19 -2.79 2.57
C LYS A 65 12.36 -3.89 1.53
N TYR A 66 11.76 -5.05 1.75
CA TYR A 66 11.77 -6.15 0.78
C TYR A 66 11.02 -5.78 -0.50
N PHE A 67 9.84 -5.15 -0.38
CA PHE A 67 9.14 -4.63 -1.55
C PHE A 67 10.01 -3.63 -2.32
N GLY A 68 10.55 -2.63 -1.62
CA GLY A 68 11.43 -1.62 -2.23
C GLY A 68 12.65 -2.20 -2.94
N LYS A 69 13.23 -3.31 -2.42
CA LYS A 69 14.31 -4.05 -3.11
C LYS A 69 13.88 -4.59 -4.48
N HIS A 70 12.63 -4.99 -4.65
CA HIS A 70 12.12 -5.62 -5.88
C HIS A 70 11.46 -4.63 -6.84
N THR A 71 11.01 -3.47 -6.34
CA THR A 71 10.43 -2.40 -7.17
C THR A 71 11.40 -1.26 -7.49
N GLY A 72 12.66 -1.36 -7.04
CA GLY A 72 13.67 -0.30 -7.23
C GLY A 72 13.39 0.96 -6.40
N SER A 73 12.52 0.89 -5.39
CA SER A 73 12.18 2.03 -4.53
C SER A 73 13.20 2.26 -3.42
N HIS A 74 13.35 3.51 -2.98
CA HIS A 74 14.31 3.87 -1.94
C HIS A 74 14.01 3.14 -0.61
N ARG A 75 15.06 2.57 0.01
CA ARG A 75 14.93 1.66 1.16
C ARG A 75 15.24 2.29 2.52
N ASN A 76 15.73 3.54 2.52
CA ASN A 76 16.14 4.24 3.74
C ASN A 76 15.11 5.32 4.12
N GLY A 77 14.89 5.50 5.42
CA GLY A 77 13.92 6.44 5.96
C GLY A 77 13.15 5.84 7.14
N ALA A 78 12.36 6.69 7.80
CA ALA A 78 11.40 6.26 8.80
C ALA A 78 10.27 5.44 8.16
N LYS A 79 9.54 4.68 8.99
CA LYS A 79 8.56 3.67 8.53
C LYS A 79 7.48 4.29 7.65
N ASP A 80 6.94 5.44 8.06
CA ASP A 80 6.02 6.30 7.32
C ASP A 80 6.50 6.59 5.89
N ARG A 81 7.76 6.99 5.73
CA ARG A 81 8.35 7.26 4.41
C ARG A 81 8.42 6.02 3.55
N ILE A 82 8.81 4.88 4.12
CA ILE A 82 8.90 3.61 3.37
C ILE A 82 7.49 3.13 2.97
N VAL A 83 6.52 3.23 3.87
CA VAL A 83 5.11 2.93 3.62
C VAL A 83 4.58 3.74 2.43
N TYR A 84 4.82 5.06 2.41
CA TYR A 84 4.42 5.93 1.30
C TYR A 84 5.06 5.50 -0.03
N LEU A 85 6.37 5.19 -0.02
CA LEU A 85 7.06 4.71 -1.22
C LEU A 85 6.53 3.36 -1.73
N VAL A 86 6.20 2.44 -0.83
CA VAL A 86 5.57 1.17 -1.19
C VAL A 86 4.20 1.41 -1.81
N TYR A 87 3.39 2.30 -1.23
CA TYR A 87 2.11 2.70 -1.79
C TYR A 87 2.26 3.26 -3.22
N LEU A 88 3.16 4.22 -3.44
CA LEU A 88 3.40 4.78 -4.77
C LEU A 88 3.86 3.71 -5.77
N GLY A 89 4.73 2.81 -5.34
CA GLY A 89 5.20 1.69 -6.17
C GLY A 89 4.07 0.72 -6.55
N ASN A 90 3.04 0.58 -5.71
CA ASN A 90 1.85 -0.20 -6.05
C ASN A 90 0.88 0.58 -6.96
N CYS A 91 0.67 1.87 -6.72
CA CYS A 91 -0.14 2.71 -7.60
C CYS A 91 0.38 2.70 -9.05
N LYS A 92 1.70 2.79 -9.24
CA LYS A 92 2.35 2.63 -10.56
C LYS A 92 2.08 1.28 -11.23
N GLN A 93 1.94 0.21 -10.45
CA GLN A 93 1.68 -1.14 -10.98
C GLN A 93 0.22 -1.31 -11.40
N LEU A 94 -0.70 -0.64 -10.70
CA LEU A 94 -2.13 -0.66 -11.02
C LEU A 94 -2.46 0.24 -12.21
N GLU A 95 -2.01 1.50 -12.14
CA GLU A 95 -2.26 2.51 -13.16
C GLU A 95 -0.95 3.29 -13.39
N PRO A 96 -0.18 2.94 -14.43
CA PRO A 96 1.12 3.55 -14.71
C PRO A 96 1.06 5.08 -14.86
N GLU A 97 -0.08 5.60 -15.34
CA GLU A 97 -0.28 7.04 -15.55
C GLU A 97 -0.86 7.78 -14.35
N VAL A 98 -1.21 7.08 -13.28
CA VAL A 98 -1.91 7.71 -12.15
C VAL A 98 -1.08 8.86 -11.57
N LEU A 99 0.26 8.73 -11.60
CA LEU A 99 1.21 9.74 -11.14
C LEU A 99 1.29 11.00 -11.99
N PHE A 100 1.01 10.96 -13.29
CA PHE A 100 1.00 12.17 -14.12
C PHE A 100 -0.09 13.15 -13.66
N LYS A 101 -1.13 12.68 -12.96
CA LYS A 101 -2.20 13.51 -12.38
C LYS A 101 -1.90 14.00 -10.95
N PHE A 102 -0.74 13.66 -10.37
CA PHE A 102 -0.31 14.19 -9.07
C PHE A 102 0.65 15.37 -9.21
N ASP A 103 1.25 15.55 -10.39
CA ASP A 103 2.17 16.65 -10.72
C ASP A 103 1.50 17.81 -11.51
N SER A 104 0.17 17.79 -11.70
CA SER A 104 -0.61 18.87 -12.36
C SER A 104 -1.50 19.64 -11.38
#